data_AF-A0A935NVL0-F1
#
_entry.id   AF-A0A935NVL0-F1
#
_cell.length_a   1.000
_cell.length_b   1.000
_cell.length_c   1.000
_cell.angle_alpha   90.00
_cell.angle_beta   90.00
_cell.angle_gamma   90.00
#
_symmetry.space_group_name_H-M   'P 1'
#
loop_
_entity.id
_entity.type
_entity.pdbx_description
1 polymer ?
#
loop_
_entity_poly.entity_id
_entity_poly.type
_entity_poly.pdbx_seq_one_letter_code
_entity_poly.pdbx_strand_id
1 'polypeptide(L)'
;MAEHMAEPTAALTFRDFAAAIMRGDPAASASVLQTLLALTPERAALASEHFRRGMASPSFMPKAMGLRTAVTTGSDAEIASLLTDCFGLEGAEQVQALAALRERYPAGPQG
;
A
#
# COMPACT_ATOMS: atom_id res chain seq x y z
N MET A 1 12.42 -13.25 -35.35
CA MET A 1 11.24 -13.54 -34.51
C MET A 1 11.74 -14.17 -33.22
N ALA A 2 11.86 -13.36 -32.18
CA ALA A 2 12.18 -13.80 -30.82
C ALA A 2 11.50 -12.81 -29.87
N GLU A 3 10.16 -12.85 -29.84
CA GLU A 3 9.37 -12.30 -28.76
C GLU A 3 9.59 -13.16 -27.53
N HIS A 4 10.61 -12.81 -26.74
CA HIS A 4 10.63 -13.20 -25.34
C HIS A 4 9.73 -12.22 -24.60
N MET A 5 8.49 -12.65 -24.39
CA MET A 5 7.56 -12.10 -23.41
C MET A 5 8.24 -12.16 -22.03
N ALA A 6 8.95 -11.11 -21.63
CA ALA A 6 9.23 -10.87 -20.22
C ALA A 6 7.93 -10.28 -19.64
N GLU A 7 7.08 -11.20 -19.17
CA GLU A 7 6.19 -11.18 -18.01
C GLU A 7 5.57 -9.81 -17.65
N PRO A 8 4.23 -9.70 -17.48
CA PRO A 8 3.68 -8.51 -16.87
C PRO A 8 4.38 -8.35 -15.52
N THR A 9 5.17 -7.29 -15.36
CA THR A 9 5.63 -6.82 -14.06
C THR A 9 4.35 -6.45 -13.34
N ALA A 10 3.70 -7.45 -12.75
CA ALA A 10 2.43 -7.29 -12.06
C ALA A 10 2.73 -6.27 -10.98
N ALA A 11 2.32 -5.03 -11.22
CA ALA A 11 2.62 -3.92 -10.34
C ALA A 11 2.11 -4.35 -8.98
N LEU A 12 3.02 -4.57 -8.03
CA LEU A 12 2.66 -5.04 -6.70
C LEU A 12 1.50 -4.18 -6.20
N THR A 13 0.43 -4.82 -5.71
CA THR A 13 -0.77 -4.11 -5.27
C THR A 13 -0.99 -4.29 -3.78
N PHE A 14 -1.86 -3.45 -3.19
CA PHE A 14 -2.34 -3.67 -1.83
C PHE A 14 -3.01 -5.04 -1.62
N ARG A 15 -3.50 -5.68 -2.70
CA ARG A 15 -4.03 -7.04 -2.64
C ARG A 15 -2.91 -8.06 -2.39
N ASP A 16 -1.75 -7.90 -3.02
CA ASP A 16 -0.58 -8.75 -2.80
C ASP A 16 -0.06 -8.62 -1.37
N PHE A 17 -0.05 -7.38 -0.86
CA PHE A 17 0.28 -7.10 0.53
C PHE A 17 -0.70 -7.82 1.49
N ALA A 18 -2.01 -7.65 1.31
CA ALA A 18 -3.01 -8.30 2.14
C ALA A 18 -2.89 -9.84 2.08
N ALA A 19 -2.64 -10.39 0.88
CA ALA A 19 -2.41 -11.81 0.68
C ALA A 19 -1.14 -12.32 1.39
N ALA A 20 -0.07 -11.51 1.45
CA ALA A 20 1.13 -11.85 2.20
C ALA A 20 0.87 -11.84 3.72
N ILE A 21 0.14 -10.85 4.25
CA ILE A 21 -0.22 -10.83 5.68
C ILE A 21 -1.13 -12.02 6.03
N MET A 22 -2.14 -12.33 5.20
CA MET A 22 -3.04 -13.46 5.44
C MET A 22 -2.34 -14.82 5.37
N ARG A 23 -1.29 -14.95 4.56
CA ARG A 23 -0.41 -16.14 4.53
C ARG A 23 0.52 -16.24 5.74
N GLY A 24 0.58 -15.22 6.59
CA GLY A 24 1.49 -15.18 7.72
C GLY A 24 2.94 -14.92 7.29
N ASP A 25 3.15 -14.21 6.16
CA ASP A 25 4.47 -13.92 5.61
C ASP A 25 4.87 -12.44 5.84
N PRO A 26 5.51 -12.12 6.98
CA PRO A 26 5.88 -10.74 7.32
C PRO A 26 6.98 -10.19 6.40
N ALA A 27 7.86 -11.06 5.87
CA ALA A 27 8.94 -10.65 4.98
C ALA A 27 8.40 -10.22 3.62
N ALA A 28 7.51 -11.03 3.02
CA ALA A 28 6.86 -10.69 1.76
C ALA A 28 5.99 -9.44 1.90
N SER A 29 5.21 -9.32 2.98
CA SER A 29 4.37 -8.14 3.19
C SER A 29 5.18 -6.85 3.37
N ALA A 30 6.29 -6.88 4.13
CA ALA A 30 7.21 -5.75 4.22
C ALA A 30 7.84 -5.41 2.86
N SER A 31 8.29 -6.40 2.08
CA SER A 31 8.87 -6.17 0.75
C SER A 31 7.87 -5.50 -0.22
N VAL A 32 6.59 -5.87 -0.12
CA VAL A 32 5.52 -5.23 -0.90
C VAL A 32 5.34 -3.77 -0.49
N LEU A 33 5.30 -3.46 0.81
CA LEU A 33 5.17 -2.07 1.29
C LEU A 33 6.38 -1.20 0.96
N GLN A 34 7.60 -1.75 1.04
CA GLN A 34 8.81 -1.04 0.60
C GLN A 34 8.66 -0.58 -0.85
N THR A 35 8.14 -1.45 -1.70
CA THR A 35 7.97 -1.15 -3.12
C THR A 35 6.82 -0.18 -3.34
N LEU A 36 5.65 -0.41 -2.74
CA LEU A 36 4.44 0.39 -2.93
C LEU A 36 4.55 1.81 -2.38
N LEU A 37 5.07 1.93 -1.17
CA LEU A 37 5.10 3.18 -0.40
C LEU A 37 6.50 3.81 -0.39
N ALA A 38 7.45 3.23 -1.13
CA ALA A 38 8.86 3.65 -1.14
C ALA A 38 9.48 3.75 0.27
N LEU A 39 9.05 2.89 1.21
CA LEU A 39 9.51 2.92 2.60
C LEU A 39 10.83 2.18 2.78
N THR A 40 11.57 2.54 3.84
CA THR A 40 12.72 1.75 4.29
C THR A 40 12.27 0.39 4.83
N PRO A 41 13.15 -0.63 4.83
CA PRO A 41 12.79 -1.96 5.31
C PRO A 41 12.29 -1.99 6.75
N GLU A 42 12.88 -1.19 7.63
CA GLU A 42 12.45 -1.06 9.03
C GLU A 42 11.05 -0.47 9.13
N ARG A 43 10.75 0.58 8.36
CA ARG A 43 9.43 1.22 8.37
C ARG A 43 8.36 0.37 7.72
N ALA A 44 8.70 -0.34 6.65
CA ALA A 44 7.79 -1.29 6.05
C ALA A 44 7.45 -2.45 6.99
N ALA A 45 8.40 -2.95 7.78
CA ALA A 45 8.13 -3.96 8.80
C ALA A 45 7.19 -3.43 9.89
N LEU A 46 7.43 -2.22 10.39
CA LEU A 46 6.56 -1.56 11.38
C LEU A 46 5.14 -1.32 10.83
N ALA A 47 5.03 -0.83 9.59
CA ALA A 47 3.76 -0.61 8.90
C ALA A 47 2.98 -1.92 8.67
N SER A 48 3.66 -2.98 8.23
CA SER A 48 3.08 -4.32 8.08
C SER A 48 2.56 -4.86 9.41
N GLU A 49 3.31 -4.68 10.49
CA GLU A 49 2.88 -5.09 11.82
C GLU A 49 1.69 -4.27 12.32
N HIS A 50 1.69 -2.95 12.09
CA HIS A 50 0.57 -2.08 12.42
C HIS A 50 -0.71 -2.55 11.72
N PHE A 51 -0.62 -2.80 10.41
CA PHE A 51 -1.74 -3.30 9.62
C PHE A 51 -2.23 -4.66 10.12
N ARG A 52 -1.33 -5.59 10.43
CA ARG A 52 -1.67 -6.91 10.98
C ARG A 52 -2.41 -6.80 12.32
N ARG A 53 -1.97 -5.91 13.21
CA ARG A 53 -2.65 -5.65 14.49
C ARG A 53 -4.03 -5.02 14.24
N GLY A 54 -4.11 -4.09 13.29
CA GLY A 54 -5.36 -3.47 12.85
C GLY A 54 -6.39 -4.48 12.34
N MET A 55 -5.97 -5.52 11.61
CA MET A 55 -6.88 -6.55 11.10
C MET A 55 -7.64 -7.33 12.19
N ALA A 56 -7.18 -7.33 13.45
CA ALA A 56 -7.96 -7.87 14.56
C ALA A 56 -9.22 -7.04 14.88
N SER A 57 -9.26 -5.77 14.43
CA SER A 57 -10.38 -4.86 14.64
C SER A 57 -11.39 -4.93 13.48
N PRO A 58 -12.69 -5.12 13.76
CA PRO A 58 -13.71 -5.20 12.71
C PRO A 58 -13.88 -3.89 11.93
N SER A 59 -13.53 -2.75 12.54
CA SER A 59 -13.54 -1.43 11.89
C SER A 59 -12.36 -1.17 10.94
N PHE A 60 -11.38 -2.08 10.87
CA PHE A 60 -10.18 -1.91 10.06
C PHE A 60 -10.36 -2.38 8.61
N MET A 61 -11.05 -3.50 8.41
CA MET A 61 -11.35 -4.03 7.07
C MET A 61 -11.99 -3.01 6.11
N PRO A 62 -13.00 -2.22 6.51
CA PRO A 62 -13.55 -1.19 5.62
C PRO A 62 -12.54 -0.09 5.28
N LYS A 63 -11.61 0.26 6.20
CA LYS A 63 -10.56 1.26 5.94
C LYS A 63 -9.49 0.72 4.98
N ALA A 64 -9.06 -0.52 5.16
CA ALA A 64 -8.12 -1.17 4.25
C ALA A 64 -8.70 -1.31 2.83
N MET A 65 -9.99 -1.64 2.71
CA MET A 65 -10.68 -1.61 1.42
C MET A 65 -10.83 -0.18 0.88
N GLY A 66 -11.15 0.78 1.75
CA GLY A 66 -11.22 2.20 1.42
C GLY A 66 -9.92 2.72 0.84
N LEU A 67 -8.77 2.31 1.37
CA LEU A 67 -7.45 2.71 0.86
C LEU A 67 -7.26 2.29 -0.60
N ARG A 68 -7.63 1.06 -0.95
CA ARG A 68 -7.55 0.58 -2.34
C ARG A 68 -8.38 1.46 -3.28
N THR A 69 -9.57 1.88 -2.85
CA THR A 69 -10.41 2.79 -3.64
C THR A 69 -9.80 4.20 -3.69
N ALA A 70 -9.33 4.70 -2.54
CA ALA A 70 -8.79 6.04 -2.40
C ALA A 70 -7.55 6.26 -3.28
N VAL A 71 -6.65 5.28 -3.39
CA VAL A 71 -5.46 5.40 -4.26
C VAL A 71 -5.81 5.50 -5.73
N THR A 72 -6.95 4.95 -6.16
CA THR A 72 -7.39 5.00 -7.56
C THR A 72 -8.27 6.21 -7.90
N THR A 73 -9.18 6.59 -7.00
CA THR A 73 -10.24 7.58 -7.29
C THR A 73 -10.41 8.63 -6.20
N GLY A 74 -9.76 8.45 -5.05
CA GLY A 74 -9.89 9.34 -3.90
C GLY A 74 -8.92 10.53 -3.96
N SER A 75 -9.11 11.44 -3.00
CA SER A 75 -8.26 12.62 -2.81
C SER A 75 -6.99 12.27 -2.03
N ASP A 76 -5.94 13.06 -2.22
CA ASP A 76 -4.68 12.91 -1.47
C ASP A 76 -4.88 12.93 0.05
N ALA A 77 -5.78 13.79 0.54
CA ALA A 77 -6.13 13.88 1.96
C ALA A 77 -6.75 12.57 2.49
N GLU A 78 -7.57 11.89 1.69
CA GLU A 78 -8.15 10.59 2.09
C GLU A 78 -7.09 9.50 2.13
N ILE A 79 -6.22 9.44 1.11
CA ILE A 79 -5.10 8.49 1.09
C ILE A 79 -4.20 8.72 2.29
N ALA A 80 -3.81 9.97 2.57
CA ALA A 80 -2.97 10.32 3.71
C ALA A 80 -3.58 9.86 5.04
N SER A 81 -4.86 10.16 5.26
CA SER A 81 -5.59 9.72 6.46
C SER A 81 -5.61 8.19 6.62
N LEU A 82 -5.85 7.47 5.51
CA LEU A 82 -5.85 6.01 5.50
C LEU A 82 -4.44 5.43 5.66
N LEU A 83 -3.39 6.09 5.17
CA LEU A 83 -2.01 5.68 5.40
C LEU A 83 -1.64 5.77 6.89
N THR A 84 -2.10 6.81 7.58
CA THR A 84 -1.92 6.92 9.03
C THR A 84 -2.70 5.84 9.77
N ASP A 85 -3.96 5.62 9.43
CA ASP A 85 -4.80 4.66 10.15
C ASP A 85 -4.41 3.20 9.88
N CYS A 86 -4.07 2.86 8.64
CA CYS A 86 -3.75 1.49 8.24
C CYS A 86 -2.29 1.10 8.52
N PHE A 87 -1.36 2.05 8.43
CA PHE A 87 0.08 1.76 8.50
C PHE A 87 0.82 2.55 9.58
N GLY A 88 0.16 3.46 10.30
CA GLY A 88 0.81 4.31 11.30
C GLY A 88 1.82 5.29 10.70
N LEU A 89 1.65 5.68 9.43
CA LEU A 89 2.55 6.63 8.77
C LEU A 89 2.13 8.06 9.08
N GLU A 90 3.07 8.87 9.55
CA GLU A 90 2.83 10.27 9.93
C GLU A 90 3.96 11.18 9.42
N GLY A 91 3.68 12.48 9.30
CA GLY A 91 4.66 13.49 8.92
C GLY A 91 5.32 13.21 7.56
N ALA A 92 6.66 13.22 7.52
CA ALA A 92 7.43 13.07 6.28
C ALA A 92 7.22 11.69 5.61
N GLU A 93 7.01 10.63 6.39
CA GLU A 93 6.83 9.28 5.87
C GLU A 93 5.51 9.13 5.14
N GLN A 94 4.45 9.77 5.65
CA GLN A 94 3.14 9.81 5.02
C GLN A 94 3.22 10.57 3.68
N VAL A 95 3.90 11.72 3.65
CA VAL A 95 4.07 12.53 2.43
C VAL A 95 4.85 11.74 1.36
N GLN A 96 5.92 11.06 1.75
CA GLN A 96 6.70 10.22 0.83
C GLN A 96 5.88 9.03 0.30
N ALA A 97 5.14 8.34 1.17
CA ALA A 97 4.29 7.23 0.78
C ALA A 97 3.17 7.67 -0.18
N LEU A 98 2.56 8.83 0.10
CA LEU A 98 1.56 9.43 -0.78
C LEU A 98 2.13 9.77 -2.16
N ALA A 99 3.31 10.40 -2.21
CA ALA A 99 3.98 10.72 -3.47
C ALA A 99 4.30 9.44 -4.28
N ALA A 100 4.83 8.40 -3.62
CA ALA A 100 5.10 7.11 -4.24
C ALA A 100 3.82 6.44 -4.78
N LEU A 101 2.70 6.60 -4.09
CA LEU A 101 1.41 6.12 -4.56
C LEU A 101 0.89 6.91 -5.75
N ARG A 102 1.07 8.22 -5.81
CA ARG A 102 0.62 9.04 -6.95
C ARG A 102 1.44 8.85 -8.21
N GLU A 103 2.72 8.54 -8.07
CA GLU A 103 3.56 8.11 -9.20
C GLU A 103 3.03 6.79 -9.81
N ARG A 104 2.50 5.88 -8.97
CA ARG A 104 2.00 4.56 -9.39
C ARG A 104 0.54 4.56 -9.82
N TYR A 105 -0.28 5.33 -9.12
CA TYR A 105 -1.71 5.51 -9.32
C TYR A 105 -1.95 7.00 -9.59
N PRO A 106 -1.53 7.49 -10.78
CA PRO A 106 -1.87 8.85 -11.18
C PRO A 106 -3.39 8.95 -11.11
N ALA A 107 -3.90 9.97 -10.42
CA ALA A 107 -5.32 10.27 -10.49
C ALA A 107 -5.64 10.41 -11.98
N GLY A 108 -6.44 9.49 -12.53
CA GLY A 108 -6.88 9.59 -13.91
C GLY A 108 -7.46 10.98 -14.14
N PRO A 109 -7.34 11.56 -15.35
CA PRO A 109 -7.85 12.90 -15.62
C PRO A 109 -9.32 12.93 -15.20
N GLN A 110 -9.60 13.64 -14.10
CA GLN A 110 -10.97 13.97 -13.73
C GLN A 110 -11.39 15.04 -14.73
N GLY A 111 -12.00 14.58 -15.82
CA GLY A 111 -12.75 15.39 -16.75
C GLY A 111 -14.09 15.81 -16.16
#